data_AF-A0A918ISD1-F1
#
_entry.id   AF-A0A918ISD1-F1
#
_cell.length_a   1.000
_cell.length_b   1.000
_cell.length_c   1.000
_cell.angle_alpha   90.00
_cell.angle_beta   90.00
_cell.angle_gamma   90.00
#
_symmetry.space_group_name_H-M   'P 1'
#
loop_
_entity.id
_entity.type
_entity.pdbx_description
1 polymer ?
#
loop_
_entity_poly.entity_id
_entity_poly.type
_entity_poly.pdbx_seq_one_letter_code
_entity_poly.pdbx_strand_id
1 'polypeptide(L)'
;MASPRALLSQVKQLKAAQQPRPSPIAALYGSTEAFAAECMAEVEAGKLCGTDMPVLLDCLRRWDTEGSWDVRRATGNGVWRR
;
A
#
# COMPACT_ATOMS: atom_id res chain seq x y z
N MET A 1 -39.96 -6.57 -4.15
CA MET A 1 -38.74 -6.70 -4.96
C MET A 1 -37.93 -5.42 -4.85
N ALA A 2 -36.62 -5.48 -4.67
CA ALA A 2 -35.79 -4.28 -4.57
C ALA A 2 -35.90 -3.46 -5.87
N SER A 3 -35.98 -2.14 -5.76
CA SER A 3 -36.06 -1.29 -6.96
C SER A 3 -34.77 -1.42 -7.79
N PRO A 4 -34.83 -1.28 -9.13
CA PRO A 4 -33.64 -1.32 -9.97
C PRO A 4 -32.55 -0.33 -9.53
N ARG A 5 -32.94 0.80 -8.93
CA ARG A 5 -32.00 1.77 -8.34
C ARG A 5 -31.25 1.23 -7.13
N ALA A 6 -31.93 0.49 -6.26
CA ALA A 6 -31.31 -0.11 -5.07
C ALA A 6 -30.29 -1.19 -5.46
N LEU A 7 -30.58 -1.97 -6.52
CA LEU A 7 -29.64 -2.94 -7.06
C LEU A 7 -28.41 -2.26 -7.67
N LEU A 8 -28.59 -1.18 -8.43
CA LEU A 8 -27.47 -0.42 -9.01
C LEU A 8 -26.57 0.22 -7.94
N SER A 9 -27.15 0.75 -6.84
CA SER A 9 -26.36 1.30 -5.75
C SER A 9 -25.54 0.23 -5.02
N GLN A 10 -26.13 -0.96 -4.81
CA GLN A 10 -25.42 -2.10 -4.22
C GLN A 10 -24.27 -2.57 -5.12
N VAL A 11 -24.48 -2.67 -6.43
CA VAL A 11 -23.41 -3.02 -7.39
C VAL A 11 -22.28 -1.99 -7.37
N LYS A 12 -22.59 -0.69 -7.27
CA LYS A 12 -21.57 0.36 -7.15
C LYS A 12 -20.76 0.22 -5.87
N GLN A 13 -21.41 -0.06 -4.74
CA GLN A 13 -20.72 -0.27 -3.45
C GLN A 13 -19.83 -1.52 -3.49
N LEU A 14 -20.31 -2.62 -4.07
CA LEU A 14 -19.52 -3.84 -4.24
C LEU A 14 -18.32 -3.63 -5.15
N LYS A 15 -18.49 -2.90 -6.26
CA LYS A 15 -17.38 -2.54 -7.16
C LYS A 15 -16.36 -1.65 -6.46
N ALA A 16 -16.80 -0.68 -5.66
CA ALA A 16 -15.89 0.19 -4.90
C ALA A 16 -15.14 -0.58 -3.79
N ALA A 17 -15.81 -1.54 -3.14
CA ALA A 17 -15.20 -2.40 -2.14
C ALA A 17 -14.20 -3.42 -2.72
N GLN A 18 -14.30 -3.72 -4.02
CA GLN A 18 -13.36 -4.59 -4.73
C GLN A 18 -12.16 -3.84 -5.32
N GLN A 19 -12.14 -2.50 -5.28
CA GLN A 19 -10.95 -1.79 -5.73
C GLN A 19 -9.83 -1.98 -4.71
N PRO A 20 -8.67 -2.52 -5.12
CA PRO A 20 -7.54 -2.66 -4.23
C PRO A 20 -7.17 -1.28 -3.71
N ARG A 21 -7.22 -1.10 -2.39
CA ARG A 21 -6.74 0.13 -1.78
C ARG A 21 -5.23 0.21 -1.98
N PRO A 22 -4.70 1.37 -2.41
CA PRO A 22 -3.25 1.54 -2.56
C PRO A 22 -2.57 1.36 -1.21
N SER A 23 -1.36 0.80 -1.23
CA SER A 23 -0.52 0.75 -0.03
C SER A 23 -0.22 2.16 0.50
N PRO A 24 0.14 2.31 1.78
CA PRO A 24 0.59 3.58 2.33
C PRO A 24 1.77 4.19 1.56
N ILE A 25 2.67 3.35 1.03
CA ILE A 25 3.82 3.80 0.24
C ILE A 25 3.34 4.38 -1.09
N ALA A 26 2.51 3.63 -1.82
CA ALA A 26 1.92 4.12 -3.06
C ALA A 26 1.08 5.39 -2.84
N ALA A 27 0.41 5.52 -1.70
CA ALA A 27 -0.37 6.71 -1.35
C ALA A 27 0.50 7.95 -1.05
N LEU A 28 1.69 7.77 -0.46
CA LEU A 28 2.60 8.87 -0.10
C LEU A 28 3.52 9.29 -1.25
N TYR A 29 4.03 8.32 -2.00
CA TYR A 29 5.04 8.52 -3.05
C TYR A 29 4.46 8.41 -4.47
N GLY A 30 3.15 8.26 -4.60
CA GLY A 30 2.44 8.05 -5.86
C GLY A 30 2.57 6.63 -6.41
N SER A 31 3.67 5.92 -6.15
CA SER A 31 3.84 4.49 -6.41
C SER A 31 4.97 3.89 -5.58
N THR A 32 4.95 2.57 -5.40
CA THR A 32 6.03 1.83 -4.74
C THR A 32 7.34 1.91 -5.53
N GLU A 33 7.29 1.99 -6.86
CA GLU A 33 8.49 2.13 -7.69
C GLU A 33 9.10 3.54 -7.63
N ALA A 34 8.28 4.59 -7.48
CA ALA A 34 8.80 5.93 -7.25
C ALA A 34 9.59 5.99 -5.94
N PHE A 35 9.06 5.39 -4.88
CA PHE A 35 9.78 5.22 -3.62
C PHE A 35 11.06 4.39 -3.78
N ALA A 36 11.00 3.28 -4.52
CA ALA A 36 12.17 2.44 -4.78
C ALA A 36 13.28 3.20 -5.52
N ALA A 37 12.93 4.03 -6.50
CA ALA A 37 13.88 4.85 -7.22
C ALA A 37 14.58 5.88 -6.32
N GLU A 38 13.82 6.55 -5.44
CA GLU A 38 14.40 7.46 -4.43
C GLU A 38 15.36 6.74 -3.49
N CYS A 39 14.99 5.55 -2.99
CA CYS A 39 15.87 4.75 -2.13
C CYS A 39 17.15 4.33 -2.84
N MET A 40 17.06 3.90 -4.10
CA MET A 40 18.25 3.48 -4.85
C MET A 40 19.18 4.66 -5.18
N ALA A 41 18.64 5.86 -5.43
CA ALA A 41 19.45 7.07 -5.55
C ALA A 41 20.21 7.39 -4.25
N GLU A 42 19.59 7.17 -3.10
CA GLU A 42 20.22 7.35 -1.79
C GLU A 42 21.25 6.26 -1.44
N VAL A 43 21.08 5.05 -1.99
CA VAL A 43 22.13 4.00 -1.98
C VAL A 43 23.33 4.43 -2.81
N GLU A 44 23.11 4.94 -4.01
CA GLU A 44 24.19 5.45 -4.88
C GLU A 44 24.92 6.64 -4.24
N ALA A 45 24.20 7.49 -3.51
CA ALA A 45 24.76 8.57 -2.71
C ALA A 45 25.48 8.09 -1.42
N GLY A 46 25.46 6.78 -1.13
CA GLY A 46 26.09 6.18 0.05
C GLY A 46 25.39 6.47 1.38
N LYS A 47 24.15 6.99 1.35
CA LYS A 47 23.37 7.27 2.56
C LYS A 47 22.59 6.05 3.05
N LEU A 48 22.29 5.11 2.16
CA LEU A 48 21.62 3.85 2.47
C LEU A 48 22.50 2.63 2.17
N CYS A 49 22.24 1.54 2.88
CA CYS A 49 22.96 0.27 2.68
C CYS A 49 22.60 -0.36 1.33
N GLY A 50 23.56 -0.48 0.42
CA GLY A 50 23.34 -1.09 -0.89
C GLY A 50 23.09 -2.60 -0.89
N THR A 51 23.41 -3.29 0.19
CA THR A 51 23.14 -4.73 0.34
C THR A 51 21.72 -4.99 0.82
N ASP A 52 21.27 -4.25 1.84
CA ASP A 52 19.99 -4.50 2.48
C ASP A 52 18.83 -3.80 1.77
N MET A 53 19.07 -2.64 1.13
CA MET A 53 18.01 -1.90 0.45
C MET A 53 17.29 -2.67 -0.63
N PRO A 54 17.98 -3.35 -1.57
CA PRO A 54 17.30 -4.14 -2.59
C PRO A 54 16.35 -5.18 -1.99
N VAL A 55 16.78 -5.87 -0.92
CA VAL A 55 15.96 -6.89 -0.23
C VAL A 55 14.73 -6.26 0.42
N LEU A 56 14.88 -5.11 1.07
CA LEU A 56 13.75 -4.40 1.67
C LEU A 56 12.77 -3.89 0.60
N LEU A 57 13.27 -3.38 -0.53
CA LEU A 57 12.42 -2.96 -1.65
C LEU A 57 11.63 -4.13 -2.25
N ASP A 58 12.24 -5.31 -2.39
CA ASP A 58 11.53 -6.50 -2.86
C ASP A 58 10.43 -6.96 -1.90
N CYS A 59 10.71 -6.91 -0.59
CA CYS A 59 9.69 -7.13 0.44
C CYS A 59 8.54 -6.13 0.34
N LEU A 60 8.84 -4.84 0.09
CA LEU A 60 7.84 -3.80 -0.04
C LEU A 60 7.00 -3.95 -1.31
N ARG A 61 7.59 -4.34 -2.44
CA ARG A 61 6.85 -4.66 -3.68
C ARG A 61 5.89 -5.81 -3.48
N ARG A 62 6.36 -6.86 -2.80
CA ARG A 62 5.52 -8.00 -2.44
C ARG A 62 4.38 -7.56 -1.52
N TRP A 63 4.68 -6.72 -0.53
CA TRP A 63 3.66 -6.21 0.38
C TRP A 63 2.66 -5.28 -0.30
N ASP A 64 3.08 -4.48 -1.27
CA ASP A 64 2.18 -3.61 -2.06
C ASP A 64 1.16 -4.44 -2.84
N THR A 65 1.61 -5.55 -3.43
CA THR A 65 0.78 -6.44 -4.27
C THR A 65 -0.10 -7.39 -3.45
N GLU A 66 0.48 -8.01 -2.41
CA GLU A 66 -0.18 -9.07 -1.62
C GLU A 66 -0.84 -8.53 -0.33
N GLY A 67 -0.58 -7.27 0.04
CA GLY A 67 -1.03 -6.67 1.29
C GLY A 67 -2.52 -6.40 1.33
N SER A 68 -3.18 -6.79 2.44
CA SER A 68 -4.55 -6.38 2.72
C SER A 68 -4.55 -4.96 3.30
N TRP A 69 -4.65 -3.95 2.43
CA TRP A 69 -4.68 -2.53 2.85
C TRP A 69 -6.06 -2.04 3.34
N ASP A 70 -7.05 -2.95 3.40
CA ASP A 70 -8.38 -2.66 3.91
C ASP A 70 -8.41 -2.31 5.39
N VAL A 71 -7.42 -2.79 6.16
CA VAL A 71 -7.33 -2.57 7.60
C VAL A 71 -6.42 -1.38 7.89
N ARG A 72 -6.93 -0.15 7.76
CA ARG A 72 -6.40 0.95 8.59
C ARG A 72 -6.79 0.65 10.03
N ARG A 73 -5.96 -0.10 10.77
CA ARG A 73 -6.12 -0.15 12.23
C ARG A 73 -5.86 1.26 12.74
N ALA A 74 -6.92 1.98 13.13
CA ALA A 74 -6.80 3.28 13.81
C ALA A 74 -5.92 3.17 15.07
N THR A 75 -5.82 1.96 15.62
CA THR A 75 -4.85 1.55 16.63
C THR A 75 -3.70 0.82 15.97
N GLY A 76 -2.52 1.45 15.91
CA GLY A 76 -1.27 0.70 15.73
C GLY A 76 -1.24 -0.51 16.68
N ASN A 77 -0.52 -1.55 16.29
CA ASN A 77 -0.43 -2.89 16.90
C ASN A 77 0.05 -2.91 18.38
N GLY A 78 0.06 -1.78 19.08
CA GLY A 78 0.40 -1.66 20.50
C GLY A 78 1.89 -1.78 20.80
N VAL A 79 2.65 -2.39 19.89
CA VAL A 79 4.09 -2.69 20.03
C VAL A 79 4.95 -1.44 20.26
N TRP A 80 4.53 -0.29 19.71
CA TRP A 80 5.29 0.96 19.77
C TRP A 80 4.88 1.90 20.90
N ARG A 81 4.01 1.47 21.82
CA ARG A 81 3.75 2.21 23.06
C ARG A 81 4.78 1.76 24.11
N ARG A 82 5.85 2.54 24.26
CA ARG A 82 6.68 2.56 25.47
C ARG A 82 6.38 3.84 26.23
#